data_AF-A0A1C5DCX7-F1
#
_entry.id   AF-A0A1C5DCX7-F1
#
_cell.length_a   1.000
_cell.length_b   1.000
_cell.length_c   1.000
_cell.angle_alpha   90.00
_cell.angle_beta   90.00
_cell.angle_gamma   90.00
#
_symmetry.space_group_name_H-M   'P 1'
#
loop_
_entity.id
_entity.type
_entity.pdbx_description
1 polymer ?
#
loop_
_entity_poly.entity_id
_entity_poly.type
_entity_poly.pdbx_seq_one_letter_code
_entity_poly.pdbx_strand_id
1 'polypeptide(L)'
;MHARIRAGDPDAFRELFRDHAQLVYRHAVRTTGDWSAAEDVVSLTFLEAWRLRGKLRDEGASPRPWLMGIAVDDLVREPIR
;
A
#
# COMPACT_ATOMS: atom_id res chain seq x y z
N MET A 1 3.18 15.93 -2.53
CA MET A 1 3.09 14.64 -1.79
C MET A 1 4.13 13.63 -2.28
N HIS A 2 4.10 13.24 -3.57
CA HIS A 2 4.98 12.20 -4.12
C HIS A 2 6.48 12.44 -3.88
N ALA A 3 6.98 13.67 -4.11
CA ALA A 3 8.39 14.00 -3.86
C ALA A 3 8.83 13.75 -2.41
N ARG A 4 7.98 14.08 -1.42
CA ARG A 4 8.26 13.84 0.01
C ARG A 4 8.28 12.34 0.33
N ILE A 5 7.31 11.58 -0.21
CA ILE A 5 7.28 10.11 -0.09
C ILE A 5 8.56 9.50 -0.68
N ARG A 6 8.97 9.91 -1.89
CA ARG A 6 10.20 9.44 -2.55
C ARG A 6 11.45 9.75 -1.73
N ALA A 7 11.50 10.93 -1.11
CA ALA A 7 12.59 11.35 -0.23
C ALA A 7 12.64 10.58 1.10
N GLY A 8 11.64 9.74 1.41
CA GLY A 8 11.55 9.01 2.67
C GLY A 8 11.12 9.89 3.85
N ASP A 9 10.37 10.96 3.58
CA ASP A 9 9.77 11.79 4.62
C ASP A 9 8.78 10.98 5.47
N PRO A 10 9.04 10.78 6.78
CA PRO A 10 8.20 9.95 7.62
C PRO A 10 6.77 10.51 7.81
N ASP A 11 6.59 11.82 7.78
CA ASP A 11 5.27 12.45 7.92
C ASP A 11 4.44 12.26 6.66
N ALA A 12 5.06 12.45 5.49
CA ALA A 12 4.38 12.17 4.22
C ALA A 12 3.97 10.69 4.10
N PHE A 13 4.80 9.78 4.62
CA PHE A 13 4.46 8.36 4.63
C PHE A 13 3.37 8.02 5.67
N ARG A 14 3.36 8.69 6.83
CA ARG A 14 2.24 8.59 7.80
C ARG A 14 0.91 9.05 7.20
N GLU A 15 0.92 10.16 6.45
CA GLU A 15 -0.25 10.66 5.74
C GLU A 15 -0.73 9.64 4.68
N LEU A 16 0.20 9.10 3.88
CA LEU A 16 -0.10 8.03 2.92
C LEU A 16 -0.79 6.84 3.61
N PHE A 17 -0.24 6.37 4.74
CA PHE A 17 -0.80 5.27 5.53
C PHE A 17 -2.21 5.59 6.02
N ARG A 18 -2.36 6.70 6.74
CA ARG A 18 -3.66 7.12 7.30
C ARG A 18 -4.74 7.20 6.24
N ASP A 19 -4.41 7.77 5.08
CA ASP A 19 -5.39 8.05 4.04
C ASP A 19 -5.75 6.81 3.20
N HIS A 20 -4.92 5.77 3.19
CA HIS A 20 -5.09 4.61 2.28
C HIS A 20 -5.14 3.24 2.96
N ALA A 21 -4.78 3.10 4.24
CA ALA A 21 -4.79 1.79 4.92
C ALA A 21 -6.17 1.14 4.90
N GLN A 22 -7.23 1.91 5.17
CA GLN A 22 -8.60 1.39 5.13
C GLN A 22 -9.03 0.93 3.72
N LEU A 23 -8.52 1.58 2.66
CA LEU A 23 -8.80 1.18 1.29
C LEU A 23 -8.16 -0.17 0.97
N VAL A 24 -6.88 -0.33 1.31
CA VAL A 24 -6.15 -1.59 1.12
C VAL A 24 -6.80 -2.70 1.92
N TYR A 25 -7.15 -2.44 3.19
CA TYR A 25 -7.84 -3.39 4.05
C TYR A 25 -9.17 -3.87 3.45
N ARG A 26 -10.05 -2.95 3.06
CA ARG A 26 -11.35 -3.30 2.46
C ARG A 26 -11.19 -4.09 1.16
N HIS A 27 -10.16 -3.77 0.38
CA HIS A 27 -9.84 -4.54 -0.81
C HIS A 27 -9.42 -5.97 -0.44
N ALA A 28 -8.49 -6.12 0.49
CA ALA A 28 -7.99 -7.42 0.94
C ALA A 28 -9.08 -8.29 1.57
N VAL A 29 -9.93 -7.74 2.45
CA VAL A 29 -11.07 -8.47 3.03
C VAL A 29 -12.01 -8.97 1.94
N ARG A 30 -12.32 -8.14 0.94
CA ARG A 30 -13.21 -8.54 -0.17
C ARG A 30 -12.59 -9.63 -1.04
N THR A 31 -11.27 -9.64 -1.19
CA THR A 31 -10.55 -10.61 -2.02
C THR A 31 -10.32 -11.94 -1.29
N THR A 32 -10.03 -11.90 0.01
CA THR A 32 -9.60 -13.06 0.80
C THR A 32 -10.72 -13.68 1.63
N GLY A 33 -11.71 -12.89 2.06
CA GLY A 33 -12.73 -13.30 3.03
C GLY A 33 -12.22 -13.44 4.47
N ASP A 34 -10.94 -13.12 4.73
CA ASP A 34 -10.29 -13.24 6.03
C ASP A 34 -9.80 -11.87 6.52
N TRP A 35 -10.19 -11.52 7.74
CA TRP A 35 -9.85 -10.25 8.37
C TRP A 35 -8.39 -10.20 8.84
N SER A 36 -7.85 -11.32 9.33
CA SER A 36 -6.45 -11.42 9.77
C SER A 36 -5.51 -11.29 8.58
N ALA A 37 -5.81 -12.06 7.53
CA ALA A 37 -5.18 -11.98 6.23
C ALA A 37 -5.13 -10.54 5.68
N ALA A 38 -6.21 -9.79 5.85
CA ALA A 38 -6.28 -8.40 5.38
C ALA A 38 -5.38 -7.45 6.18
N GLU A 39 -5.16 -7.67 7.48
CA GLU A 39 -4.21 -6.90 8.28
C GLU A 39 -2.76 -7.15 7.84
N ASP A 40 -2.44 -8.40 7.52
CA ASP A 40 -1.13 -8.78 6.98
C ASP A 40 -0.88 -8.13 5.62
N VAL A 41 -1.86 -8.19 4.71
CA VAL A 41 -1.77 -7.54 3.39
C VAL A 41 -1.56 -6.04 3.53
N VAL A 42 -2.24 -5.35 4.46
CA VAL A 42 -1.99 -3.93 4.73
C VAL A 42 -0.53 -3.73 5.15
N SER A 43 -0.05 -4.50 6.12
CA SER A 43 1.30 -4.36 6.65
C SER A 43 2.37 -4.58 5.57
N LEU A 44 2.22 -5.64 4.77
CA LEU A 44 3.10 -5.96 3.65
C LEU A 44 3.07 -4.89 2.57
N THR A 45 1.88 -4.43 2.19
CA THR A 45 1.71 -3.38 1.17
C THR A 45 2.48 -2.13 1.54
N PHE A 46 2.35 -1.65 2.79
CA PHE A 46 3.04 -0.44 3.21
C PHE A 46 4.54 -0.66 3.47
N LEU A 47 4.96 -1.84 3.91
CA LEU A 47 6.39 -2.19 3.98
C LEU A 47 7.03 -2.15 2.58
N GLU A 48 6.36 -2.72 1.59
CA GLU A 48 6.84 -2.76 0.23
C GLU A 48 6.75 -1.39 -0.45
N ALA A 49 5.69 -0.61 -0.20
CA ALA A 49 5.60 0.77 -0.62
C ALA A 49 6.76 1.62 -0.05
N TRP A 50 7.16 1.41 1.20
CA TRP A 50 8.34 2.05 1.76
C TRP A 50 9.61 1.67 0.99
N ARG A 51 9.83 0.39 0.70
CA ARG A 51 10.99 -0.08 -0.07
C ARG A 51 11.02 0.48 -1.49
N LEU A 52 9.86 0.51 -2.15
CA LEU A 52 9.70 0.94 -3.54
C LEU A 52 9.50 2.45 -3.69
N ARG A 53 9.48 3.22 -2.60
CA ARG A 53 9.17 4.67 -2.60
C ARG A 53 9.95 5.47 -3.66
N GLY A 54 11.21 5.11 -3.93
CA GLY A 54 12.01 5.78 -4.95
C GLY A 54 11.50 5.62 -6.39
N LYS A 55 10.73 4.56 -6.65
CA LYS A 55 10.09 4.24 -7.94
C LYS A 55 8.70 4.86 -8.10
N LEU A 56 8.15 5.51 -7.07
CA LEU A 56 6.90 6.25 -7.20
C LEU A 56 7.08 7.33 -8.26
N ARG A 57 6.31 7.21 -9.34
CA ARG A 57 6.30 8.18 -10.43
C ARG A 57 5.42 9.35 -10.05
N ASP A 58 5.79 10.54 -10.50
CA ASP A 58 4.98 11.74 -10.31
C ASP A 58 3.92 11.84 -11.42
N GLU A 59 3.14 10.77 -11.56
CA GLU A 59 2.10 10.61 -12.58
C GLU A 59 0.73 10.72 -11.90
N GLY A 60 0.03 11.82 -12.16
CA GLY A 60 -1.30 12.09 -11.60
C GLY A 60 -1.31 12.69 -10.20
N ALA A 61 -2.52 12.89 -9.66
CA ALA A 61 -2.72 13.62 -8.40
C ALA A 61 -2.67 12.72 -7.14
N SER A 62 -2.68 11.40 -7.28
CA SER A 62 -2.86 10.48 -6.16
C SER A 62 -1.89 9.28 -6.23
N PRO A 63 -1.27 8.88 -5.10
CA PRO A 63 -0.45 7.67 -5.01
C PRO A 63 -1.26 6.37 -4.97
N ARG A 64 -2.60 6.47 -4.97
CA ARG A 64 -3.52 5.34 -4.84
C ARG A 64 -3.33 4.24 -5.89
N PRO A 65 -3.22 4.52 -7.20
CA PRO A 65 -3.04 3.46 -8.19
C PRO A 65 -1.75 2.66 -7.99
N TRP A 66 -0.66 3.35 -7.64
CA TRP A 66 0.62 2.71 -7.33
C TRP A 66 0.51 1.80 -6.09
N LEU A 67 -0.12 2.29 -5.02
CA LEU A 67 -0.32 1.51 -3.79
C LEU A 67 -1.22 0.28 -4.01
N MET A 68 -2.29 0.42 -4.80
CA MET A 68 -3.18 -0.70 -5.13
C MET A 68 -2.48 -1.75 -6.00
N GLY A 69 -1.54 -1.36 -6.86
CA GLY A 69 -0.70 -2.31 -7.61
C GLY A 69 0.11 -3.19 -6.67
N ILE A 70 0.76 -2.58 -5.67
CA ILE A 70 1.53 -3.31 -4.64
C ILE A 70 0.62 -4.29 -3.87
N ALA A 71 -0.55 -3.82 -3.43
CA ALA A 71 -1.49 -4.68 -2.69
C ALA A 71 -1.96 -5.90 -3.50
N VAL A 72 -2.17 -5.72 -4.81
CA VAL A 72 -2.53 -6.83 -5.71
C VAL A 72 -1.36 -7.79 -5.88
N ASP A 73 -0.13 -7.28 -6.03
CA ASP A 73 1.07 -8.11 -6.14
C ASP A 73 1.27 -8.97 -4.88
N ASP A 74 1.06 -8.40 -3.69
CA ASP A 74 1.18 -9.10 -2.40
C ASP A 74 0.12 -10.21 -2.26
N LEU A 75 -1.14 -9.92 -2.61
CA LEU A 75 -2.24 -10.89 -2.61
C LEU A 75 -2.00 -12.09 -3.54
N VAL A 76 -1.22 -11.91 -4.62
CA VAL A 76 -0.90 -12.97 -5.58
C VAL A 76 0.36 -13.75 -5.15
N ARG A 77 1.36 -13.08 -4.56
CA ARG A 77 2.63 -13.70 -4.17
C ARG A 77 2.52 -14.58 -2.94
N GLU A 78 1.68 -14.21 -1.98
CA GLU A 78 1.44 -15.00 -0.78
C GLU A 78 0.02 -15.56 -0.84
N PRO A 79 -0.19 -16.78 -1.35
CA PRO A 79 -1.47 -17.44 -1.19
C PRO A 79 -1.68 -17.67 0.30
N ILE A 80 -2.47 -16.78 0.90
CA ILE A 80 -2.81 -16.81 2.32
C ILE A 80 -3.48 -18.17 2.57
N ARG A 81 -2.80 -19.02 3.34
CA ARG A 81 -3.20 -20.40 3.62
C ARG A 81 -4.06 -20.51 4.87
#